data_AF-A0A7U4E8Y2-F1
#
_entry.id   AF-A0A7U4E8Y2-F1
#
_cell.length_a   1.000
_cell.length_b   1.000
_cell.length_c   1.000
_cell.angle_alpha   90.00
_cell.angle_beta   90.00
_cell.angle_gamma   90.00
#
_symmetry.space_group_name_H-M   'P 1'
#
loop_
_entity.id
_entity.type
_entity.pdbx_description
1 polymer ?
#
loop_
_entity_poly.entity_id
_entity_poly.type
_entity_poly.pdbx_seq_one_letter_code
_entity_poly.pdbx_strand_id
1 'polypeptide(L)'
;MKRILQSLRQASFIIISSSAAMAQTGGIQRGASALTSLTGDLQSYIDPVTTVVYVVAAVIGLVGALRVYVNWQNGKENVMANATGWLGACLFLLIANTVLRAMFVA
;
A
#
# COMPACT_ATOMS: atom_id res chain seq x y z
N MET A 1 -33.94 57.53 10.20
CA MET A 1 -32.56 57.11 10.54
C MET A 1 -32.48 55.71 11.18
N LYS A 2 -33.39 55.32 12.10
CA LYS A 2 -33.35 54.01 12.78
C LYS A 2 -33.47 52.77 11.86
N ARG A 3 -34.21 52.87 10.74
CA ARG A 3 -34.37 51.77 9.75
C ARG A 3 -33.10 51.47 8.93
N ILE A 4 -32.32 52.50 8.60
CA ILE A 4 -31.04 52.36 7.87
C ILE A 4 -29.98 51.70 8.77
N LEU A 5 -30.03 51.99 10.07
CA LEU A 5 -29.15 51.35 11.06
C LEU A 5 -29.47 49.86 11.26
N GLN A 6 -30.73 49.46 11.08
CA GLN A 6 -31.18 48.06 11.15
C GLN A 6 -30.74 47.25 9.92
N SER A 7 -30.83 47.81 8.71
CA SER A 7 -30.35 47.14 7.48
C SER A 7 -28.83 46.97 7.49
N LEU A 8 -28.09 47.92 8.07
CA LEU A 8 -26.64 47.81 8.25
C LEU A 8 -26.26 46.69 9.24
N ARG A 9 -26.99 46.53 10.36
CA ARG A 9 -26.76 45.42 11.30
C ARG A 9 -27.00 44.04 10.67
N GLN A 10 -28.02 43.92 9.84
CA GLN A 10 -28.33 42.66 9.14
C GLN A 10 -27.27 42.33 8.08
N ALA A 11 -26.79 43.34 7.34
CA ALA A 11 -25.72 43.18 6.37
C ALA A 11 -24.40 42.75 7.05
N SER A 12 -24.05 43.33 8.20
CA SER A 12 -22.86 42.93 8.96
C SER A 12 -22.93 41.49 9.47
N PHE A 13 -24.12 41.03 9.88
CA PHE A 13 -24.31 39.66 10.35
C PHE A 13 -24.09 38.64 9.23
N ILE A 14 -24.61 38.92 8.02
CA ILE A 14 -24.47 38.05 6.84
C ILE A 14 -22.99 37.92 6.41
N ILE A 15 -22.24 39.02 6.43
CA ILE A 15 -20.81 39.03 6.04
C ILE A 15 -19.96 38.20 7.02
N ILE A 16 -20.26 38.24 8.32
CA ILE A 16 -19.53 37.46 9.33
C ILE A 16 -19.84 35.96 9.21
N SER A 17 -21.08 35.59 8.89
CA SER A 17 -21.47 34.19 8.67
C SER A 17 -20.79 33.55 7.45
N SER A 18 -20.58 34.30 6.37
CA SER A 18 -19.86 33.80 5.18
C SER A 18 -18.37 33.53 5.44
N SER A 19 -17.72 34.33 6.30
CA SER A 19 -16.31 34.13 6.66
C SER A 19 -16.10 32.88 7.52
N ALA A 20 -17.06 32.53 8.37
CA ALA A 20 -17.03 31.29 9.16
C ALA A 20 -17.20 30.03 8.30
N ALA A 21 -17.94 30.11 7.18
CA ALA A 21 -18.10 29.00 6.24
C ALA A 21 -16.80 28.70 5.44
N MET A 22 -15.96 29.71 5.17
CA MET A 22 -14.68 29.53 4.48
C MET A 22 -13.57 28.97 5.39
N ALA A 23 -13.75 29.00 6.71
CA ALA A 23 -12.81 28.47 7.70
C ALA A 23 -13.07 27.00 8.08
N GLN A 24 -14.03 26.34 7.43
CA GLN A 24 -14.26 24.91 7.58
C GLN A 24 -13.10 24.13 6.96
N THR A 25 -12.03 23.89 7.74
CA THR A 25 -11.16 22.69 7.77
C THR A 25 -10.67 22.09 6.44
N GLY A 26 -10.86 22.77 5.31
CA GLY A 26 -10.80 22.20 3.98
C GLY A 26 -9.39 21.82 3.55
N GLY A 27 -8.35 22.33 4.22
CA GLY A 27 -6.98 21.86 4.00
C GLY A 27 -6.77 20.42 4.46
N ILE A 28 -7.27 20.07 5.66
CA ILE A 28 -7.13 18.72 6.23
C ILE A 28 -8.08 17.76 5.55
N GLN A 29 -9.35 18.14 5.33
CA GLN A 29 -10.29 17.28 4.60
C GLN A 29 -9.84 17.06 3.14
N ARG A 30 -9.39 18.07 2.40
CA ARG A 30 -8.89 17.88 1.03
C ARG A 30 -7.60 17.07 0.99
N GLY A 31 -6.69 17.29 1.95
CA GLY A 31 -5.48 16.49 2.09
C GLY A 31 -5.78 15.01 2.40
N ALA A 32 -6.72 14.76 3.32
CA ALA A 32 -7.19 13.41 3.63
C ALA A 32 -7.85 12.74 2.43
N SER A 33 -8.75 13.44 1.70
CA SER A 33 -9.38 12.91 0.49
C SER A 33 -8.37 12.61 -0.63
N ALA A 34 -7.35 13.46 -0.79
CA ALA A 34 -6.26 13.21 -1.74
C ALA A 34 -5.44 11.97 -1.34
N LEU A 35 -5.09 11.82 -0.06
CA LEU A 35 -4.38 10.64 0.45
C LEU A 35 -5.20 9.37 0.29
N THR A 36 -6.51 9.39 0.55
CA THR A 36 -7.41 8.26 0.34
C THR A 36 -7.46 7.85 -1.14
N SER A 37 -7.52 8.83 -2.05
CA SER A 37 -7.52 8.57 -3.49
C SER A 37 -6.19 7.98 -3.96
N LEU A 38 -5.07 8.56 -3.55
CA LEU A 38 -3.75 8.01 -3.84
C LEU A 38 -3.57 6.59 -3.29
N THR A 39 -4.09 6.32 -2.09
CA THR A 39 -3.98 4.98 -1.48
C THR A 39 -4.79 3.96 -2.29
N GLY A 40 -5.99 4.33 -2.76
CA GLY A 40 -6.78 3.49 -3.65
C GLY A 40 -6.06 3.20 -4.97
N ASP A 41 -5.42 4.20 -5.56
CA ASP A 41 -4.61 4.01 -6.78
C ASP A 41 -3.43 3.07 -6.50
N LEU A 42 -2.74 3.21 -5.37
CA LEU A 42 -1.64 2.32 -4.99
C LEU A 42 -2.10 0.88 -4.74
N GLN A 43 -3.28 0.70 -4.13
CA GLN A 43 -3.86 -0.63 -3.92
C GLN A 43 -4.11 -1.37 -5.24
N SER A 44 -4.50 -0.66 -6.30
CA SER A 44 -4.71 -1.26 -7.62
C SER A 44 -3.46 -1.91 -8.23
N TYR A 45 -2.27 -1.45 -7.82
CA TYR A 45 -0.99 -2.04 -8.25
C TYR A 45 -0.57 -3.26 -7.44
N ILE A 46 -1.18 -3.53 -6.28
CA ILE A 46 -0.74 -4.63 -5.41
C ILE A 46 -1.03 -6.00 -6.05
N ASP A 47 -2.22 -6.22 -6.59
CA ASP A 47 -2.56 -7.51 -7.24
C ASP A 47 -1.65 -7.86 -8.45
N PRO A 48 -1.35 -6.94 -9.40
CA PRO A 48 -0.40 -7.25 -10.47
C PRO A 48 1.03 -7.44 -9.96
N VAL A 49 1.47 -6.68 -8.94
CA VAL A 49 2.79 -6.88 -8.31
C VAL A 49 2.88 -8.26 -7.65
N THR A 50 1.84 -8.68 -6.92
CA THR A 50 1.74 -10.01 -6.30
C THR A 50 1.86 -11.13 -7.34
N THR A 51 1.25 -10.95 -8.51
CA THR A 51 1.36 -11.90 -9.63
C THR A 51 2.79 -12.01 -10.14
N VAL A 52 3.48 -10.89 -10.32
CA VAL A 52 4.90 -10.86 -10.73
C VAL A 52 5.78 -11.55 -9.69
N VAL A 53 5.55 -11.32 -8.39
CA VAL A 53 6.29 -11.97 -7.30
C VAL A 53 6.10 -13.49 -7.34
N TYR A 54 4.89 -13.99 -7.58
CA TYR A 54 4.65 -15.43 -7.73
C TYR A 54 5.40 -16.03 -8.92
N VAL A 55 5.42 -15.34 -10.06
CA VAL A 55 6.17 -15.79 -11.25
C VAL A 55 7.67 -15.86 -10.95
N VAL A 56 8.23 -14.83 -10.31
CA VAL A 56 9.65 -14.80 -9.92
C VAL A 56 9.98 -15.91 -8.91
N ALA A 57 9.11 -16.11 -7.91
CA ALA A 57 9.27 -17.18 -6.93
C ALA A 57 9.26 -18.57 -7.59
N ALA A 58 8.40 -18.80 -8.59
CA ALA A 58 8.37 -20.05 -9.35
C ALA A 58 9.68 -20.28 -10.12
N VAL A 59 10.22 -19.25 -10.79
CA VAL A 59 11.48 -19.35 -11.54
C VAL A 59 12.66 -19.63 -10.62
N ILE A 60 12.82 -18.85 -9.54
CA ILE A 60 13.91 -19.03 -8.57
C ILE A 60 13.78 -20.38 -7.85
N GLY A 61 12.55 -20.81 -7.59
CA GLY A 61 12.25 -22.13 -7.05
C GLY A 61 12.78 -23.25 -7.95
N LEU A 62 12.44 -23.23 -9.23
CA LEU A 62 12.91 -24.24 -10.18
C LEU A 62 14.45 -24.26 -10.30
N VAL A 63 15.09 -23.09 -10.37
CA VAL A 63 16.56 -22.99 -10.47
C VAL A 63 17.26 -23.57 -9.24
N GLY A 64 16.77 -23.26 -8.03
CA GLY A 64 17.35 -23.81 -6.82
C GLY A 64 17.10 -25.30 -6.65
N ALA A 65 15.92 -25.80 -7.05
CA ALA A 65 15.63 -27.23 -7.07
C ALA A 65 16.58 -28.00 -8.01
N LEU A 66 16.83 -27.47 -9.21
CA LEU A 66 17.81 -28.01 -10.15
C LEU A 66 19.22 -28.07 -9.54
N ARG A 67 19.65 -27.00 -8.87
CA ARG A 67 20.95 -26.95 -8.17
C ARG A 67 21.04 -28.01 -7.08
N VAL A 68 20.00 -28.20 -6.27
CA VAL A 68 19.96 -29.21 -5.21
C VAL A 68 20.05 -30.61 -5.80
N TYR A 69 19.26 -30.89 -6.85
CA TYR A 69 19.30 -32.17 -7.56
C TYR A 69 20.71 -32.49 -8.10
N VAL A 70 21.34 -31.53 -8.79
CA VAL A 70 22.70 -31.71 -9.31
C VAL A 70 23.70 -31.99 -8.17
N ASN A 71 23.60 -31.30 -7.04
CA ASN A 71 24.51 -31.55 -5.91
C ASN A 71 24.25 -32.92 -5.25
N TRP A 72 22.99 -33.38 -5.23
CA TRP A 72 22.60 -34.70 -4.73
C TRP A 72 23.18 -35.82 -5.59
N GLN A 73 23.02 -35.71 -6.92
CA GLN A 73 23.56 -36.69 -7.87
C GLN A 73 25.08 -36.78 -7.85
N ASN A 74 25.76 -35.68 -7.52
CA ASN A 74 27.22 -35.62 -7.41
C ASN A 74 27.77 -36.07 -6.05
N GLY A 75 26.92 -36.50 -5.11
CA GLY A 75 27.35 -36.98 -3.79
C GLY A 75 28.09 -35.92 -2.96
N LYS A 76 27.87 -34.63 -3.21
CA LYS A 76 28.56 -33.56 -2.48
C LYS A 76 28.16 -33.57 -1.00
N GLU A 77 29.10 -33.21 -0.14
CA GLU A 77 28.77 -32.89 1.25
C GLU A 77 27.86 -31.65 1.30
N ASN A 78 27.01 -31.55 2.32
CA ASN A 78 26.12 -30.40 2.58
C ASN A 78 24.91 -30.20 1.64
N VAL A 79 24.45 -31.24 0.91
CA VAL A 79 23.22 -31.17 0.09
C VAL A 79 22.00 -30.84 0.94
N MET A 80 21.87 -31.45 2.13
CA MET A 80 20.73 -31.19 3.03
C MET A 80 20.71 -29.74 3.52
N ALA A 81 21.87 -29.18 3.86
CA ALA A 81 21.98 -27.78 4.28
C ALA A 81 21.61 -26.82 3.12
N ASN A 82 22.09 -27.10 1.91
CA ASN A 82 21.75 -26.31 0.72
C ASN A 82 20.26 -26.44 0.34
N ALA A 83 19.67 -27.62 0.47
CA ALA A 83 18.26 -27.86 0.19
C ALA A 83 17.35 -27.11 1.17
N THR A 84 17.63 -27.20 2.47
CA THR A 84 16.87 -26.53 3.52
C THR A 84 17.03 -25.01 3.43
N GLY A 85 18.23 -24.50 3.14
CA GLY A 85 18.47 -23.07 2.94
C GLY A 85 17.69 -22.50 1.75
N TRP A 86 17.65 -23.22 0.63
CA TRP A 86 16.89 -22.81 -0.54
C TRP A 86 15.37 -22.87 -0.31
N LEU A 87 14.85 -23.94 0.31
CA LEU A 87 13.42 -24.03 0.63
C LEU A 87 12.99 -22.96 1.62
N GLY A 88 13.80 -22.68 2.65
CA GLY A 88 13.53 -21.60 3.58
C GLY A 88 13.44 -20.23 2.90
N ALA A 89 14.35 -19.95 1.96
CA ALA A 89 14.33 -18.71 1.19
C ALA A 89 13.11 -18.60 0.26
N CYS A 90 12.72 -19.70 -0.40
CA CYS A 90 11.51 -19.70 -1.25
C CYS A 90 10.23 -19.50 -0.43
N LEU A 91 10.12 -20.16 0.71
CA LEU A 91 8.97 -20.02 1.60
C LEU A 91 8.88 -18.59 2.17
N PHE A 92 10.02 -18.01 2.54
CA PHE A 92 10.10 -16.62 2.99
C PHE A 92 9.58 -15.65 1.92
N LEU A 93 9.97 -15.80 0.66
CA LEU A 93 9.48 -14.95 -0.44
C LEU A 93 7.96 -15.06 -0.62
N LEU A 94 7.39 -16.26 -0.52
CA LEU A 94 5.94 -16.46 -0.62
C LEU A 94 5.19 -15.83 0.55
N ILE A 95 5.71 -15.98 1.77
CA ILE A 95 5.11 -15.37 2.97
C ILE A 95 5.21 -13.84 2.90
N ALA A 96 6.35 -13.30 2.46
CA ALA A 96 6.53 -11.86 2.29
C ALA A 96 5.50 -11.27 1.31
N ASN A 97 5.19 -11.98 0.22
CA ASN A 97 4.12 -11.59 -0.71
C ASN A 97 2.75 -11.55 -0.03
N THR A 98 2.42 -12.55 0.78
CA THR A 98 1.17 -12.59 1.54
C THR A 98 1.09 -11.46 2.57
N VAL A 99 2.18 -11.16 3.28
CA VAL A 99 2.25 -10.05 4.24
C VAL A 99 2.08 -8.71 3.53
N LEU A 100 2.75 -8.50 2.38
CA LEU A 100 2.57 -7.30 1.58
C LEU A 100 1.09 -7.10 1.21
N ARG A 101 0.44 -8.15 0.71
CA ARG A 101 -0.99 -8.08 0.38
C ARG A 101 -1.87 -7.83 1.61
N ALA A 102 -1.56 -8.46 2.75
CA ALA A 102 -2.30 -8.26 4.01
C ALA A 102 -2.15 -6.85 4.60
N MET A 103 -1.05 -6.15 4.33
CA MET A 103 -0.85 -4.77 4.81
C MET A 103 -1.63 -3.73 3.99
N PHE A 104 -1.89 -4.00 2.71
CA PHE A 104 -2.42 -3.00 1.77
C PHE A 104 -3.83 -3.30 1.25
N VAL A 105 -4.25 -4.56 1.21
CA VAL A 105 -5.52 -5.01 0.58
C VAL A 105 -6.51 -5.58 1.60
N ALA A 106 -6.12 -5.70 2.88
CA ALA A 106 -7.02 -6.16 3.96
C ALA A 106 -7.88 -5.03 4.53
#